data_AF-A0A662MU49-F1
#
_entry.id   AF-A0A662MU49-F1
#
_cell.length_a   1.000
_cell.length_b   1.000
_cell.length_c   1.000
_cell.angle_alpha   90.00
_cell.angle_beta   90.00
_cell.angle_gamma   90.00
#
_symmetry.space_group_name_H-M   'P 1'
#
loop_
_entity.id
_entity.type
_entity.pdbx_description
1 polymer ?
#
loop_
_entity_poly.entity_id
_entity_poly.type
_entity_poly.pdbx_seq_one_letter_code
_entity_poly.pdbx_strand_id
1 'polypeptide(L)'
;GGLEQNALAVEILKTPDELHVGLAAGRNITGGVSPTEEFMLFSVNRTYNNGVITTENSTLIVGRTLHARGEKNVTVGIVQKLLIDADADGNPEYMKITVGVGRGVDGDGDGINETEGYFMSQTELYDKDSDGNPELNHTFIIMGWKYDSNSDGNPEKEVGLLINSTAYDNNSNGNVELLRVQKIGLLKEDHDSDGTVDHEKYHVFVREVKDVNDDGTQIEESTWENVYERGS
;
A
#
# COMPACT_ATOMS: atom_id res chain seq x y z
N GLY A 1 -16.01 -29.46 -18.63
CA GLY A 1 -14.80 -28.93 -19.30
C GLY A 1 -15.01 -27.45 -19.44
N GLY A 2 -14.14 -26.64 -18.85
CA GLY A 2 -14.28 -25.19 -18.90
C GLY A 2 -13.77 -24.61 -20.21
N LEU A 3 -14.31 -23.46 -20.62
CA LEU A 3 -13.78 -22.66 -21.72
C LEU A 3 -12.80 -21.64 -21.16
N GLU A 4 -11.60 -21.58 -21.72
CA GLU A 4 -10.56 -20.60 -21.37
C GLU A 4 -10.46 -19.53 -22.48
N GLN A 5 -10.44 -18.26 -22.10
CA GLN A 5 -10.23 -17.11 -22.97
C GLN A 5 -9.08 -16.27 -22.45
N ASN A 6 -8.13 -15.94 -23.32
CA ASN A 6 -6.94 -15.16 -22.98
C ASN A 6 -6.86 -13.90 -23.86
N ALA A 7 -6.40 -12.80 -23.28
CA ALA A 7 -6.15 -11.54 -23.97
C ALA A 7 -4.78 -10.97 -23.57
N LEU A 8 -4.09 -10.35 -24.53
CA LEU A 8 -2.82 -9.64 -24.33
C LEU A 8 -2.79 -8.39 -25.20
N ALA A 9 -2.45 -7.25 -24.59
CA ALA A 9 -2.17 -6.00 -25.26
C ALA A 9 -0.81 -5.47 -24.82
N VAL A 10 -0.05 -4.93 -25.77
CA VAL A 10 1.30 -4.40 -25.56
C VAL A 10 1.43 -3.07 -26.29
N GLU A 11 1.90 -2.05 -25.59
CA GLU A 11 2.22 -0.74 -26.15
C GLU A 11 3.66 -0.38 -25.78
N ILE A 12 4.46 0.04 -26.77
CA ILE A 12 5.81 0.52 -26.56
C ILE A 12 6.02 1.77 -27.41
N LEU A 13 6.31 2.89 -26.76
CA LEU A 13 6.77 4.12 -27.39
C LEU A 13 8.16 4.45 -26.86
N LYS A 14 9.12 4.69 -27.74
CA LYS A 14 10.49 5.03 -27.36
C LYS A 14 11.02 6.16 -28.23
N THR A 15 11.53 7.20 -27.60
CA THR A 15 12.29 8.29 -28.21
C THR A 15 13.68 8.36 -27.54
N PRO A 16 14.57 9.28 -27.94
CA PRO A 16 15.81 9.52 -27.20
C PRO A 16 15.58 9.97 -25.75
N ASP A 17 14.50 10.73 -25.52
CA ASP A 17 14.25 11.42 -24.25
C ASP A 17 13.13 10.75 -23.43
N GLU A 18 12.40 9.78 -23.99
CA GLU A 18 11.24 9.15 -23.34
C GLU A 18 11.13 7.65 -23.64
N LEU A 19 10.60 6.90 -22.67
CA LEU A 19 10.18 5.51 -22.82
C LEU A 19 8.81 5.33 -22.16
N HIS A 20 7.85 4.81 -22.91
CA HIS A 20 6.57 4.33 -22.41
C HIS A 20 6.41 2.86 -22.77
N VAL A 21 6.14 2.03 -21.76
CA VAL A 21 5.80 0.62 -21.92
C VAL A 21 4.50 0.38 -21.19
N GLY A 22 3.55 -0.26 -21.87
CA GLY A 22 2.29 -0.73 -21.31
C GLY A 22 2.08 -2.19 -21.69
N LEU A 23 1.69 -3.01 -20.71
CA LEU A 23 1.26 -4.40 -20.91
C LEU A 23 -0.04 -4.61 -20.17
N ALA A 24 -1.01 -5.24 -20.82
CA ALA A 24 -2.24 -5.71 -20.19
C ALA A 24 -2.49 -7.16 -20.60
N ALA A 25 -2.62 -8.04 -19.63
CA ALA A 25 -2.95 -9.45 -19.85
C ALA A 25 -4.22 -9.80 -19.05
N GLY A 26 -5.07 -10.62 -19.63
CA GLY A 26 -6.30 -11.09 -19.01
C GLY A 26 -6.54 -12.55 -19.33
N ARG A 27 -7.12 -13.27 -18.39
CA ARG A 27 -7.50 -14.67 -18.52
C ARG A 27 -8.83 -14.92 -17.85
N ASN A 28 -9.76 -15.53 -18.58
CA ASN A 28 -11.07 -15.91 -18.09
C ASN A 28 -11.26 -17.42 -18.25
N ILE A 29 -11.63 -18.10 -17.17
CA ILE A 29 -11.97 -19.52 -17.17
C ILE A 29 -13.44 -19.65 -16.80
N THR A 30 -14.25 -20.16 -17.71
CA THR A 30 -15.70 -20.31 -17.54
C THR A 30 -16.09 -21.80 -17.47
N GLY A 31 -17.22 -22.12 -16.84
CA GLY A 31 -17.79 -23.48 -16.85
C GLY A 31 -17.06 -24.53 -15.99
N GLY A 32 -16.23 -24.10 -15.04
CA GLY A 32 -15.64 -24.93 -13.98
C GLY A 32 -16.44 -24.89 -12.68
N VAL A 33 -16.01 -25.66 -11.66
CA VAL A 33 -16.60 -25.59 -10.30
C VAL A 33 -16.35 -24.23 -9.66
N SER A 34 -15.31 -23.53 -10.11
CA SER A 34 -14.98 -22.17 -9.68
C SER A 34 -14.50 -21.33 -10.88
N PRO A 35 -15.39 -20.69 -11.65
CA PRO A 35 -14.99 -19.75 -12.69
C PRO A 35 -14.06 -18.66 -12.16
N THR A 36 -13.10 -18.21 -12.97
CA THR A 36 -12.09 -17.22 -12.57
C THR A 36 -11.84 -16.19 -13.64
N GLU A 37 -11.66 -14.94 -13.22
CA GLU A 37 -11.13 -13.84 -14.03
C GLU A 37 -9.80 -13.41 -13.42
N GLU A 38 -8.75 -13.31 -14.22
CA GLU A 38 -7.42 -12.89 -13.79
C GLU A 38 -6.94 -11.78 -14.71
N PHE A 39 -6.25 -10.78 -14.16
CA PHE A 39 -5.63 -9.74 -14.97
C PHE A 39 -4.28 -9.31 -14.40
N MET A 40 -3.44 -8.79 -15.29
CA MET A 40 -2.20 -8.11 -14.95
C MET A 40 -2.09 -6.86 -15.83
N LEU A 41 -1.79 -5.73 -15.20
CA LEU A 41 -1.44 -4.47 -15.86
C LEU A 41 -0.03 -4.11 -15.44
N PHE A 42 0.82 -3.74 -16.39
CA PHE A 42 2.17 -3.27 -16.12
C PHE A 42 2.43 -2.03 -16.95
N SER A 43 3.02 -1.01 -16.34
CA SER A 43 3.49 0.17 -17.05
C SER A 43 4.83 0.63 -16.54
N VAL A 44 5.65 1.17 -17.45
CA VAL A 44 6.91 1.86 -17.15
C VAL A 44 6.96 3.11 -18.03
N ASN A 45 7.00 4.27 -17.39
CA ASN A 45 7.14 5.55 -18.07
C ASN A 45 8.42 6.22 -17.56
N ARG A 46 9.33 6.58 -18.46
CA ARG A 46 10.61 7.21 -18.12
C ARG A 46 10.85 8.42 -18.99
N THR A 47 11.46 9.44 -18.40
CA THR A 47 12.12 10.54 -19.12
C THR A 47 13.62 10.44 -18.93
N TYR A 48 14.37 10.95 -19.90
CA TYR A 48 15.82 10.93 -19.88
C TYR A 48 16.40 12.32 -20.16
N ASN A 49 17.58 12.58 -19.61
CA ASN A 49 18.45 13.68 -19.99
C ASN A 49 19.86 13.11 -20.25
N ASN A 50 20.36 13.23 -21.48
CA ASN A 50 21.65 12.67 -21.90
C ASN A 50 21.84 11.18 -21.54
N GLY A 51 20.76 10.41 -21.55
CA GLY A 51 20.77 8.97 -21.24
C GLY A 51 20.63 8.61 -19.76
N VAL A 52 20.62 9.60 -18.86
CA VAL A 52 20.29 9.42 -17.43
C VAL A 52 18.77 9.50 -17.26
N ILE A 53 18.19 8.63 -16.44
CA ILE A 53 16.75 8.63 -16.16
C ILE A 53 16.47 9.79 -15.21
N THR A 54 15.71 10.79 -15.65
CA THR A 54 15.31 11.92 -14.79
C THR A 54 13.99 11.69 -14.07
N THR A 55 13.10 10.90 -14.66
CA THR A 55 11.90 10.41 -13.96
C THR A 55 11.62 8.97 -14.36
N GLU A 56 11.13 8.17 -13.42
CA GLU A 56 10.53 6.86 -13.69
C GLU A 56 9.24 6.71 -12.90
N ASN A 57 8.15 6.34 -13.57
CA ASN A 57 6.92 5.86 -12.95
C ASN A 57 6.59 4.46 -13.48
N SER A 58 6.79 3.47 -12.62
CA SER A 58 6.60 2.05 -12.90
C SER A 58 5.46 1.50 -12.04
N THR A 59 4.46 0.86 -12.66
CA THR A 59 3.30 0.28 -11.95
C THR A 59 3.09 -1.17 -12.37
N LEU A 60 2.80 -2.04 -11.42
CA LEU A 60 2.28 -3.39 -11.62
C LEU A 60 0.97 -3.51 -10.83
N ILE A 61 -0.11 -3.91 -11.50
CA ILE A 61 -1.37 -4.28 -10.87
C ILE A 61 -1.67 -5.72 -11.27
N VAL A 62 -2.04 -6.54 -10.30
CA VAL A 62 -2.54 -7.90 -10.54
C VAL A 62 -3.87 -8.05 -9.86
N GLY A 63 -4.79 -8.76 -10.49
CA GLY A 63 -6.07 -9.04 -9.88
C GLY A 63 -6.59 -10.41 -10.25
N ARG A 64 -7.43 -10.93 -9.37
CA ARG A 64 -8.22 -12.13 -9.61
C ARG A 64 -9.62 -11.96 -9.03
N THR A 65 -10.59 -12.53 -9.72
CA THR A 65 -11.94 -12.76 -9.23
C THR A 65 -12.21 -14.25 -9.33
N LEU A 66 -12.59 -14.86 -8.21
CA LEU A 66 -13.07 -16.24 -8.16
C LEU A 66 -14.58 -16.19 -7.97
N HIS A 67 -15.32 -16.87 -8.83
CA HIS A 67 -16.74 -17.12 -8.65
C HIS A 67 -16.89 -18.58 -8.22
N ALA A 68 -17.38 -18.88 -7.03
CA ALA A 68 -17.53 -20.25 -6.56
C ALA A 68 -18.88 -20.42 -5.85
N ARG A 69 -19.78 -21.25 -6.42
CA ARG A 69 -21.06 -21.62 -5.79
C ARG A 69 -21.99 -20.47 -5.36
N GLY A 70 -21.91 -19.31 -6.02
CA GLY A 70 -22.66 -18.11 -5.65
C GLY A 70 -21.78 -17.04 -5.00
N GLU A 71 -20.65 -17.46 -4.42
CA GLU A 71 -19.66 -16.56 -3.84
C GLU A 71 -18.82 -15.88 -4.92
N LYS A 72 -18.44 -14.63 -4.69
CA LYS A 72 -17.50 -13.82 -5.46
C LYS A 72 -16.37 -13.36 -4.55
N ASN A 73 -15.14 -13.70 -4.89
CA ASN A 73 -13.94 -13.35 -4.13
C ASN A 73 -12.97 -12.60 -5.03
N VAL A 74 -12.81 -11.31 -4.78
CA VAL A 74 -11.96 -10.41 -5.55
C VAL A 74 -10.69 -10.16 -4.75
N THR A 75 -9.53 -10.23 -5.39
CA THR A 75 -8.25 -9.78 -4.82
C THR A 75 -7.54 -8.92 -5.85
N VAL A 76 -7.06 -7.74 -5.45
CA VAL A 76 -6.27 -6.84 -6.30
C VAL A 76 -5.02 -6.42 -5.55
N GLY A 77 -3.85 -6.56 -6.17
CA GLY A 77 -2.57 -6.09 -5.66
C GLY A 77 -1.97 -5.02 -6.58
N ILE A 78 -1.25 -4.07 -6.00
CA ILE A 78 -0.52 -3.01 -6.70
C ILE A 78 0.89 -2.89 -6.13
N VAL A 79 1.85 -2.68 -7.02
CA VAL A 79 3.18 -2.17 -6.69
C VAL A 79 3.48 -1.00 -7.62
N GLN A 80 3.87 0.14 -7.06
CA GLN A 80 4.29 1.31 -7.82
C GLN A 80 5.64 1.79 -7.32
N LYS A 81 6.50 2.20 -8.26
CA LYS A 81 7.73 2.93 -8.01
C LYS A 81 7.67 4.25 -8.77
N LEU A 82 7.95 5.35 -8.07
CA LEU A 82 8.22 6.66 -8.63
C LEU A 82 9.67 7.04 -8.27
N LEU A 83 10.40 7.62 -9.21
CA LEU A 83 11.76 8.11 -9.05
C LEU A 83 11.88 9.46 -9.78
N ILE A 84 12.56 10.41 -9.17
CA ILE A 84 12.91 11.70 -9.75
C ILE A 84 14.39 11.95 -9.47
N ASP A 85 15.14 12.16 -10.54
CA ASP A 85 16.54 12.57 -10.59
C ASP A 85 16.55 13.91 -11.37
N ALA A 86 16.52 14.99 -10.61
CA ALA A 86 16.25 16.34 -11.06
C ALA A 86 17.47 16.98 -11.72
N ASP A 87 18.67 16.67 -11.24
CA ASP A 87 19.92 17.17 -11.80
C ASP A 87 20.56 16.24 -12.85
N ALA A 88 20.01 15.04 -13.02
CA ALA A 88 20.42 14.02 -13.99
C ALA A 88 21.85 13.50 -13.75
N ASP A 89 22.26 13.36 -12.48
CA ASP A 89 23.55 12.82 -12.11
C ASP A 89 23.55 11.29 -11.90
N GLY A 90 22.37 10.67 -11.85
CA GLY A 90 22.16 9.23 -11.64
C GLY A 90 21.79 8.84 -10.21
N ASN A 91 21.77 9.78 -9.27
CA ASN A 91 21.34 9.62 -7.88
C ASN A 91 20.01 10.37 -7.68
N PRO A 92 18.88 9.64 -7.57
CA PRO A 92 17.59 10.31 -7.52
C PRO A 92 17.33 11.03 -6.21
N GLU A 93 16.98 12.31 -6.26
CA GLU A 93 16.66 13.10 -5.08
C GLU A 93 15.29 12.77 -4.47
N TYR A 94 14.47 12.03 -5.21
CA TYR A 94 13.22 11.50 -4.68
C TYR A 94 12.92 10.11 -5.20
N MET A 95 12.58 9.21 -4.28
CA MET A 95 12.01 7.90 -4.60
C MET A 95 10.77 7.65 -3.76
N LYS A 96 9.75 7.07 -4.38
CA LYS A 96 8.55 6.61 -3.71
C LYS A 96 8.17 5.20 -4.15
N ILE A 97 7.94 4.31 -3.19
CA ILE A 97 7.47 2.95 -3.43
C ILE A 97 6.12 2.80 -2.75
N THR A 98 5.11 2.33 -3.47
CA THR A 98 3.79 1.99 -2.92
C THR A 98 3.52 0.51 -3.17
N VAL A 99 3.09 -0.21 -2.15
CA VAL A 99 2.64 -1.60 -2.22
C VAL A 99 1.26 -1.66 -1.60
N GLY A 100 0.30 -2.28 -2.27
CA GLY A 100 -1.05 -2.45 -1.75
C GLY A 100 -1.67 -3.77 -2.16
N VAL A 101 -2.57 -4.27 -1.34
CA VAL A 101 -3.44 -5.39 -1.66
C VAL A 101 -4.79 -5.19 -0.99
N GLY A 102 -5.86 -5.47 -1.72
CA GLY A 102 -7.22 -5.52 -1.21
C GLY A 102 -7.87 -6.84 -1.57
N ARG A 103 -8.77 -7.30 -0.71
CA ARG A 103 -9.62 -8.47 -0.94
C ARG A 103 -11.03 -8.19 -0.48
N GLY A 104 -12.01 -8.62 -1.26
CA GLY A 104 -13.43 -8.65 -0.89
C GLY A 104 -14.00 -10.04 -1.15
N VAL A 105 -14.88 -10.50 -0.27
CA VAL A 105 -15.67 -11.72 -0.41
C VAL A 105 -17.13 -11.34 -0.24
N ASP A 106 -17.91 -11.65 -1.25
CA ASP A 106 -19.38 -11.56 -1.36
C ASP A 106 -19.86 -13.01 -1.48
N GLY A 107 -20.27 -13.61 -0.37
CA GLY A 107 -20.49 -15.04 -0.18
C GLY A 107 -21.88 -15.47 -0.61
N ASP A 108 -22.88 -14.63 -0.36
CA ASP A 108 -24.26 -14.91 -0.77
C ASP A 108 -24.63 -14.38 -2.17
N GLY A 109 -23.77 -13.54 -2.75
CA GLY A 109 -23.92 -13.02 -4.11
C GLY A 109 -24.88 -11.86 -4.22
N ASP A 110 -25.19 -11.18 -3.12
CA ASP A 110 -26.09 -10.02 -3.09
C ASP A 110 -25.42 -8.71 -3.52
N GLY A 111 -24.09 -8.72 -3.66
CA GLY A 111 -23.26 -7.60 -4.10
C GLY A 111 -22.67 -6.76 -2.96
N ILE A 112 -22.89 -7.14 -1.71
CA ILE A 112 -22.24 -6.59 -0.52
C ILE A 112 -21.20 -7.60 -0.05
N ASN A 113 -20.01 -7.12 0.32
CA ASN A 113 -18.95 -8.03 0.78
C ASN A 113 -19.13 -8.30 2.28
N GLU A 114 -19.30 -9.55 2.67
CA GLU A 114 -19.31 -9.95 4.08
C GLU A 114 -17.92 -9.91 4.69
N THR A 115 -16.88 -9.95 3.87
CA THR A 115 -15.50 -9.77 4.35
C THR A 115 -14.70 -8.92 3.40
N GLU A 116 -14.08 -7.87 3.93
CA GLU A 116 -13.07 -7.10 3.20
C GLU A 116 -11.80 -6.99 4.02
N GLY A 117 -10.66 -7.02 3.35
CA GLY A 117 -9.35 -6.84 3.96
C GLY A 117 -8.44 -6.05 3.04
N TYR A 118 -7.57 -5.24 3.63
CA TYR A 118 -6.64 -4.41 2.87
C TYR A 118 -5.32 -4.21 3.61
N PHE A 119 -4.29 -3.95 2.81
CA PHE A 119 -2.96 -3.51 3.24
C PHE A 119 -2.46 -2.50 2.21
N MET A 120 -1.85 -1.41 2.67
CA MET A 120 -1.13 -0.46 1.84
C MET A 120 0.09 0.02 2.62
N SER A 121 1.24 0.10 1.96
CA SER A 121 2.46 0.69 2.44
C SER A 121 2.99 1.65 1.40
N GLN A 122 3.44 2.83 1.82
CA GLN A 122 4.10 3.82 1.00
C GLN A 122 5.36 4.27 1.71
N THR A 123 6.50 4.18 1.03
CA THR A 123 7.78 4.68 1.51
C THR A 123 8.28 5.75 0.56
N GLU A 124 8.73 6.87 1.09
CA GLU A 124 9.30 8.01 0.39
C GLU A 124 10.70 8.27 0.93
N LEU A 125 11.66 8.39 0.02
CA LEU A 125 13.03 8.78 0.31
C LEU A 125 13.28 10.13 -0.37
N TYR A 126 13.92 11.04 0.33
CA TYR A 126 14.43 12.30 -0.21
C TYR A 126 15.93 12.35 0.04
N ASP A 127 16.70 12.52 -1.04
CA ASP A 127 18.16 12.58 -1.08
C ASP A 127 18.55 13.89 -1.79
N LYS A 128 18.36 14.99 -1.08
CA LYS A 128 18.31 16.33 -1.67
C LYS A 128 19.66 16.76 -2.27
N ASP A 129 20.77 16.27 -1.74
CA ASP A 129 22.11 16.58 -2.24
C ASP A 129 22.72 15.50 -3.13
N SER A 130 21.93 14.48 -3.50
CA SER A 130 22.27 13.44 -4.48
C SER A 130 23.50 12.63 -4.08
N ASP A 131 23.77 12.47 -2.78
CA ASP A 131 24.98 11.82 -2.27
C ASP A 131 24.79 10.31 -2.03
N GLY A 132 23.56 9.82 -2.12
CA GLY A 132 23.17 8.42 -1.90
C GLY A 132 22.70 8.11 -0.47
N ASN A 133 22.70 9.08 0.44
CA ASN A 133 22.19 8.96 1.80
C ASN A 133 20.96 9.89 1.99
N PRO A 134 19.74 9.34 1.88
CA PRO A 134 18.53 10.15 1.97
C PRO A 134 18.40 10.86 3.32
N GLU A 135 18.24 12.19 3.31
CA GLU A 135 18.04 12.97 4.54
C GLU A 135 16.68 12.74 5.17
N LEU A 136 15.75 12.18 4.41
CA LEU A 136 14.42 11.84 4.89
C LEU A 136 13.98 10.48 4.36
N ASN A 137 13.60 9.59 5.27
CA ASN A 137 12.86 8.37 4.98
C ASN A 137 11.53 8.38 5.71
N HIS A 138 10.44 8.49 4.95
CA HIS A 138 9.08 8.50 5.46
C HIS A 138 8.34 7.24 5.01
N THR A 139 7.73 6.50 5.93
CA THR A 139 6.93 5.31 5.64
C THR A 139 5.56 5.41 6.28
N PHE A 140 4.52 5.26 5.48
CA PHE A 140 3.13 5.19 5.89
C PHE A 140 2.56 3.80 5.59
N ILE A 141 1.89 3.17 6.54
CA ILE A 141 1.22 1.87 6.38
C ILE A 141 -0.19 1.98 6.92
N ILE A 142 -1.16 1.45 6.19
CA ILE A 142 -2.51 1.23 6.67
C ILE A 142 -2.93 -0.20 6.32
N MET A 143 -3.53 -0.91 7.26
CA MET A 143 -4.06 -2.24 7.03
C MET A 143 -5.27 -2.49 7.93
N GLY A 144 -6.14 -3.38 7.50
CA GLY A 144 -7.32 -3.70 8.27
C GLY A 144 -8.21 -4.71 7.59
N TRP A 145 -9.29 -5.05 8.26
CA TRP A 145 -10.36 -5.87 7.72
C TRP A 145 -11.68 -5.53 8.38
N LYS A 146 -12.77 -5.87 7.70
CA LYS A 146 -14.13 -5.75 8.20
C LYS A 146 -14.91 -7.03 7.94
N TYR A 147 -15.91 -7.29 8.76
CA TYR A 147 -16.83 -8.42 8.65
C TYR A 147 -18.26 -7.93 8.81
N ASP A 148 -19.11 -8.28 7.84
CA ASP A 148 -20.52 -7.89 7.69
C ASP A 148 -21.33 -9.16 7.38
N SER A 149 -21.77 -9.84 8.42
CA SER A 149 -22.39 -11.16 8.37
C SER A 149 -23.80 -11.18 7.80
N ASN A 150 -24.50 -10.04 7.83
CA ASN A 150 -25.89 -9.92 7.37
C ASN A 150 -26.02 -9.20 6.01
N SER A 151 -24.88 -8.78 5.44
CA SER A 151 -24.76 -8.11 4.15
C SER A 151 -25.59 -6.82 4.08
N ASP A 152 -25.75 -6.10 5.19
CA ASP A 152 -26.55 -4.87 5.21
C ASP A 152 -25.72 -3.59 4.94
N GLY A 153 -24.40 -3.73 4.86
CA GLY A 153 -23.45 -2.66 4.62
C GLY A 153 -22.88 -2.03 5.89
N ASN A 154 -23.31 -2.46 7.08
CA ASN A 154 -22.78 -2.06 8.38
C ASN A 154 -22.01 -3.23 9.00
N PRO A 155 -20.67 -3.17 9.01
CA PRO A 155 -19.88 -4.29 9.53
C PRO A 155 -20.10 -4.51 11.03
N GLU A 156 -20.43 -5.73 11.44
CA GLU A 156 -20.40 -6.15 12.85
C GLU A 156 -19.01 -6.05 13.45
N LYS A 157 -17.95 -6.06 12.62
CA LYS A 157 -16.58 -5.92 13.10
C LYS A 157 -15.69 -5.19 12.13
N GLU A 158 -14.91 -4.25 12.66
CA GLU A 158 -13.84 -3.55 11.94
C GLU A 158 -12.56 -3.57 12.79
N VAL A 159 -11.43 -3.96 12.18
CA VAL A 159 -10.12 -3.92 12.81
C VAL A 159 -9.14 -3.21 11.88
N GLY A 160 -8.38 -2.26 12.41
CA GLY A 160 -7.43 -1.46 11.63
C GLY A 160 -6.12 -1.19 12.36
N LEU A 161 -5.07 -0.95 11.59
CA LEU A 161 -3.78 -0.47 12.04
C LEU A 161 -3.22 0.54 11.05
N LEU A 162 -2.86 1.72 11.55
CA LEU A 162 -2.08 2.74 10.85
C LEU A 162 -0.68 2.81 11.49
N ILE A 163 0.36 2.91 10.68
CA ILE A 163 1.73 3.16 11.10
C ILE A 163 2.27 4.33 10.28
N ASN A 164 2.81 5.34 10.95
CA ASN A 164 3.56 6.43 10.32
C ASN A 164 4.96 6.46 10.94
N SER A 165 5.99 6.33 10.12
CA SER A 165 7.39 6.35 10.52
C SER A 165 8.12 7.42 9.73
N THR A 166 8.93 8.25 10.40
CA THR A 166 9.79 9.23 9.75
C THR A 166 11.17 9.17 10.37
N ALA A 167 12.20 8.98 9.55
CA ALA A 167 13.60 9.01 9.93
C ALA A 167 14.28 10.19 9.20
N TYR A 168 15.08 10.96 9.94
CA TYR A 168 15.88 12.06 9.41
C TYR A 168 17.37 11.76 9.59
N ASP A 169 18.14 11.99 8.53
CA ASP A 169 19.61 11.97 8.46
C ASP A 169 20.05 13.30 7.82
N ASN A 170 19.86 14.42 8.53
CA ASN A 170 19.87 15.75 7.94
C ASN A 170 21.23 16.18 7.36
N ASN A 171 22.31 15.47 7.69
CA ASN A 171 23.63 15.72 7.15
C ASN A 171 24.15 14.62 6.22
N SER A 172 23.27 13.70 5.81
CA SER A 172 23.53 12.66 4.81
C SER A 172 24.72 11.76 5.17
N ASN A 173 25.02 11.59 6.47
CA ASN A 173 26.22 10.88 6.91
C ASN A 173 25.99 9.36 7.11
N GLY A 174 24.74 8.91 6.95
CA GLY A 174 24.30 7.53 7.14
C GLY A 174 23.78 7.21 8.56
N ASN A 175 23.81 8.17 9.49
CA ASN A 175 23.29 8.04 10.85
C ASN A 175 21.99 8.85 11.00
N VAL A 176 20.95 8.18 11.46
CA VAL A 176 19.64 8.82 11.68
C VAL A 176 19.67 9.64 12.96
N GLU A 177 19.53 10.97 12.89
CA GLU A 177 19.48 11.81 14.09
C GLU A 177 18.10 11.86 14.73
N LEU A 178 17.04 11.58 13.98
CA LEU A 178 15.68 11.59 14.51
C LEU A 178 14.80 10.51 13.85
N LEU A 179 14.29 9.60 14.67
CA LEU A 179 13.25 8.64 14.29
C LEU A 179 11.96 8.95 15.06
N ARG A 180 10.85 9.10 14.34
CA ARG A 180 9.50 9.19 14.90
C ARG A 180 8.65 8.05 14.36
N VAL A 181 7.96 7.33 15.24
CA VAL A 181 7.03 6.27 14.88
C VAL A 181 5.71 6.49 15.61
N GLN A 182 4.62 6.58 14.87
CA GLN A 182 3.25 6.57 15.37
C GLN A 182 2.55 5.29 14.92
N LYS A 183 1.78 4.68 15.81
CA LYS A 183 0.88 3.56 15.50
C LYS A 183 -0.50 3.87 16.05
N ILE A 184 -1.53 3.59 15.26
CA ILE A 184 -2.94 3.74 15.67
C ILE A 184 -3.66 2.43 15.36
N GLY A 185 -4.06 1.70 16.39
CA GLY A 185 -4.94 0.55 16.28
C GLY A 185 -6.41 0.95 16.46
N LEU A 186 -7.29 0.31 15.70
CA LEU A 186 -8.75 0.46 15.75
C LEU A 186 -9.40 -0.91 15.95
N LEU A 187 -10.41 -0.96 16.80
CA LEU A 187 -11.41 -2.03 16.87
C LEU A 187 -12.79 -1.38 16.97
N LYS A 188 -13.75 -1.82 16.16
CA LYS A 188 -15.18 -1.57 16.34
C LYS A 188 -15.94 -2.88 16.27
N GLU A 189 -16.97 -3.01 17.10
CA GLU A 189 -17.86 -4.15 17.15
C GLU A 189 -19.31 -3.66 17.28
N ASP A 190 -20.20 -4.22 16.46
CA ASP A 190 -21.66 -4.13 16.55
C ASP A 190 -22.14 -5.57 16.74
N HIS A 191 -22.62 -5.89 17.95
CA HIS A 191 -22.90 -7.27 18.33
C HIS A 191 -24.32 -7.71 17.99
N ASP A 192 -25.24 -6.78 17.80
CA ASP A 192 -26.64 -7.07 17.51
C ASP A 192 -27.05 -6.77 16.05
N SER A 193 -26.08 -6.33 15.24
CA SER A 193 -26.24 -6.09 13.80
C SER A 193 -27.32 -5.04 13.53
N ASP A 194 -27.44 -4.01 14.38
CA ASP A 194 -28.43 -2.94 14.21
C ASP A 194 -27.90 -1.72 13.45
N GLY A 195 -26.60 -1.74 13.11
CA GLY A 195 -25.88 -0.66 12.43
C GLY A 195 -25.24 0.36 13.38
N THR A 196 -25.37 0.16 14.71
CA THR A 196 -24.79 1.00 15.75
C THR A 196 -23.60 0.28 16.39
N VAL A 197 -22.46 0.98 16.48
CA VAL A 197 -21.27 0.43 17.14
C VAL A 197 -21.51 0.31 18.65
N ASP A 198 -21.53 -0.93 19.14
CA ASP A 198 -21.64 -1.29 20.55
C ASP A 198 -20.36 -1.06 21.33
N HIS A 199 -19.23 -1.29 20.68
CA HIS A 199 -17.91 -1.21 21.29
C HIS A 199 -16.90 -0.63 20.31
N GLU A 200 -16.16 0.40 20.73
CA GLU A 200 -15.03 0.92 19.97
C GLU A 200 -13.81 1.12 20.87
N LYS A 201 -12.64 0.79 20.31
CA LYS A 201 -11.35 0.91 20.98
C LYS A 201 -10.30 1.46 20.02
N TYR A 202 -9.55 2.43 20.50
CA TYR A 202 -8.45 3.06 19.79
C TYR A 202 -7.21 2.98 20.66
N HIS A 203 -6.11 2.52 20.08
CA HIS A 203 -4.83 2.47 20.76
C HIS A 203 -3.83 3.32 19.96
N VAL A 204 -3.35 4.41 20.56
CA VAL A 204 -2.32 5.26 19.98
C VAL A 204 -1.00 5.04 20.70
N PHE A 205 0.05 4.79 19.93
CA PHE A 205 1.42 4.68 20.40
C PHE A 205 2.29 5.64 19.59
N VAL A 206 3.14 6.40 20.26
CA VAL A 206 4.14 7.29 19.66
C VAL A 206 5.48 6.99 20.29
N ARG A 207 6.51 6.87 19.47
CA ARG A 207 7.92 6.73 19.88
C ARG A 207 8.75 7.75 19.12
N GLU A 208 9.63 8.44 19.84
CA GLU A 208 10.65 9.31 19.27
C GLU A 208 12.01 8.86 19.79
N VAL A 209 12.98 8.70 18.89
CA VAL A 209 14.38 8.47 19.22
C VAL A 209 15.20 9.56 18.56
N LYS A 210 16.10 10.16 19.32
CA LYS A 210 16.97 11.22 18.86
C LYS A 210 18.42 10.87 19.18
N ASP A 211 19.28 10.92 18.18
CA ASP A 211 20.72 11.00 18.40
C ASP A 211 21.10 12.46 18.62
N VAL A 212 21.55 12.79 19.84
CA VAL A 212 21.74 14.17 20.28
C VAL A 212 22.99 14.79 19.66
N ASN A 213 24.02 13.97 19.45
CA ASN A 213 25.32 14.39 18.97
C ASN A 213 25.70 13.76 17.62
N ASP A 214 24.82 12.94 17.04
CA ASP A 214 24.95 12.41 15.68
C ASP A 214 26.27 11.63 15.50
N ASP A 215 26.55 10.77 16.49
CA ASP A 215 27.70 9.87 16.47
C ASP A 215 27.34 8.43 16.86
N GLY A 216 26.05 8.14 16.99
CA GLY A 216 25.50 6.86 17.39
C GLY A 216 25.59 6.56 18.89
N THR A 217 26.03 7.51 19.74
CA THR A 217 26.32 7.24 21.15
C THR A 217 25.38 7.91 22.15
N GLN A 218 24.91 9.13 21.90
CA GLN A 218 24.00 9.84 22.82
C GLN A 218 22.55 9.77 22.34
N ILE A 219 21.84 8.73 22.79
CA ILE A 219 20.46 8.48 22.36
C ILE A 219 19.44 8.92 23.43
N GLU A 220 18.57 9.85 23.06
CA GLU A 220 17.36 10.19 23.83
C GLU A 220 16.16 9.45 23.23
N GLU A 221 15.35 8.80 24.08
CA GLU A 221 14.14 8.10 23.66
C GLU A 221 12.95 8.56 24.49
N SER A 222 11.82 8.80 23.82
CA SER A 222 10.54 9.05 24.46
C SER A 222 9.44 8.20 23.85
N THR A 223 8.52 7.76 24.70
CA THR A 223 7.35 6.98 24.31
C THR A 223 6.10 7.55 24.96
N TRP A 224 5.03 7.64 24.19
CA TRP A 224 3.71 8.02 24.66
C TRP A 224 2.68 7.00 24.16
N GLU A 225 1.81 6.55 25.05
CA GLU A 225 0.79 5.55 24.76
C GLU A 225 -0.54 5.99 25.37
N ASN A 226 -1.62 5.80 24.63
CA ASN A 226 -2.97 6.07 25.10
C ASN A 226 -3.96 5.08 24.51
N VAL A 227 -4.91 4.67 25.34
CA VAL A 227 -6.02 3.81 24.95
C VAL A 227 -7.33 4.53 25.25
N TYR A 228 -8.14 4.71 24.21
CA TYR A 228 -9.52 5.15 24.32
C TYR A 228 -10.44 3.95 24.07
N GLU A 229 -11.43 3.78 24.92
CA GLU A 229 -12.39 2.68 24.86
C GLU A 229 -13.77 3.21 25.23
N ARG A 230 -14.77 2.82 24.45
CA ARG A 230 -16.18 3.16 24.68
C ARG A 230 -17.02 1.92 24.39
N GLY A 231 -17.94 1.62 25.29
CA GLY A 231 -19.01 0.65 25.06
C GLY A 231 -20.37 1.25 25.43
N SER A 232 -21.43 0.85 24.74
CA SER A 232 -22.84 1.12 25.08
C SER A 232 -23.43 0.11 26.05
#